data_AF-A0A5N6ZZE8-F1
#
_entry.id   AF-A0A5N6ZZE8-F1
#
_cell.length_a   1.000
_cell.length_b   1.000
_cell.length_c   1.000
_cell.angle_alpha   90.00
_cell.angle_beta   90.00
_cell.angle_gamma   90.00
#
_symmetry.space_group_name_H-M   'P 1'
#
loop_
_entity.id
_entity.type
_entity.pdbx_description
1 polymer ?
#
loop_
_entity_poly.entity_id
_entity_poly.type
_entity_poly.pdbx_seq_one_letter_code
_entity_poly.pdbx_strand_id
1 'polypeptide(L)'
;MYYSCLAFSASALKRYLEGYISLGSPRLDLESCAPLVDALLISLQLLPFQEPDHDTSEMRSVVTGESADGGFSEHNLHSVMCWADHQDSTESVGPYLSLLARLRSDRALQDIWNRTTKRLHPDSPHSFQPAYGCVKALIDVGSHRKAVTYLRQISKCVNGNLPGLSDFEGLGSLLTAERVAHAIPQLAGKEYLSILEAQLEDMEKRLGITWNRQKSVHTSISNPLYISSKQPLLTIDGDSAGYDSSMRLIAEIEALGCSKSMLELGRVANLLDEFEGDQIRVLLPYEDAVPYEFAWFPQRSPIELPNGSLPVGNSQFEAWSPSTLGLLRVRPHRHGVSLVTECCLHLMQLGYLVARPKPAQGTSSEAAQSWEETGHIVTWDRAFGRFLAVFVGKSRGALDAEKQWIVPNPSFGLDAVLRISPGNGLPEQKDINLPFGYSYPMYCVNADPGPDLVFETG
;
A
#
# COMPACT_ATOMS: atom_id res chain seq x y z
N MET A 1 -18.05 18.10 7.04
CA MET A 1 -18.12 16.69 6.58
C MET A 1 -16.74 16.13 6.28
N TYR A 2 -16.00 16.65 5.28
CA TYR A 2 -14.68 16.11 4.89
C TYR A 2 -13.71 15.88 6.06
N TYR A 3 -13.45 16.90 6.89
CA TYR A 3 -12.60 16.75 8.08
C TYR A 3 -13.12 15.72 9.09
N SER A 4 -14.44 15.55 9.19
CA SER A 4 -15.05 14.52 10.04
C SER A 4 -14.83 13.12 9.46
N CYS A 5 -14.87 12.97 8.14
CA CYS A 5 -14.52 11.73 7.44
C CYS A 5 -13.04 11.38 7.64
N LEU A 6 -12.13 12.34 7.46
CA LEU A 6 -10.69 12.16 7.67
C LEU A 6 -10.33 11.82 9.13
N ALA A 7 -11.04 12.41 10.08
CA ALA A 7 -10.85 12.11 11.50
C ALA A 7 -11.66 10.88 11.96
N PHE A 8 -12.32 10.17 11.04
CA PHE A 8 -13.21 9.05 11.33
C PHE A 8 -14.22 9.31 12.48
N SER A 9 -14.69 10.55 12.62
CA SER A 9 -15.56 10.95 13.73
C SER A 9 -17.04 10.88 13.34
N ALA A 10 -17.71 9.80 13.77
CA ALA A 10 -19.13 9.58 13.48
C ALA A 10 -20.02 10.70 14.05
N SER A 11 -19.76 11.12 15.29
CA SER A 11 -20.53 12.20 15.96
C SER A 11 -20.39 13.55 15.26
N ALA A 12 -19.19 13.94 14.84
CA ALA A 12 -18.96 15.16 14.08
C ALA A 12 -19.63 15.08 12.71
N LEU A 13 -19.47 13.95 12.00
CA LEU A 13 -20.08 13.74 10.69
C LEU A 13 -21.60 13.84 10.76
N LYS A 14 -22.23 13.19 11.75
CA LYS A 14 -23.67 13.25 12.03
C LYS A 14 -24.14 14.68 12.22
N ARG A 15 -23.46 15.48 13.05
CA ARG A 15 -23.81 16.88 13.29
C ARG A 15 -23.78 17.73 12.02
N TYR A 16 -22.75 17.58 11.18
CA TYR A 16 -22.67 18.32 9.93
C TYR A 16 -23.72 17.84 8.91
N LEU A 17 -24.02 16.54 8.90
CA LEU A 17 -25.04 15.95 8.04
C LEU A 17 -26.44 16.44 8.40
N GLU A 18 -26.80 16.44 9.68
CA GLU A 18 -28.08 17.00 10.16
C GLU A 18 -28.25 18.46 9.75
N GLY A 19 -27.19 19.27 9.89
CA GLY A 19 -27.17 20.65 9.42
C GLY A 19 -27.43 20.76 7.91
N TYR A 20 -26.75 19.94 7.10
CA TYR A 20 -26.92 19.93 5.64
C TYR A 20 -28.34 19.55 5.21
N ILE A 21 -28.89 18.48 5.80
CA ILE A 21 -30.25 17.99 5.53
C ILE A 21 -31.27 19.05 5.94
N SER A 22 -31.09 19.69 7.09
CA SER A 22 -32.01 20.72 7.60
C SER A 22 -32.14 21.94 6.69
N LEU A 23 -31.11 22.24 5.90
CA LEU A 23 -31.11 23.33 4.92
C LEU A 23 -31.87 22.98 3.63
N GLY A 24 -32.34 21.74 3.46
CA GLY A 24 -32.98 21.28 2.23
C GLY A 24 -32.06 21.34 1.02
N SER A 25 -30.74 21.18 1.25
CA SER A 25 -29.73 21.26 0.21
C SER A 25 -29.92 20.16 -0.85
N PRO A 26 -29.54 20.39 -2.12
CA PRO A 26 -29.59 19.36 -3.15
C PRO A 26 -28.68 18.17 -2.79
N ARG A 27 -28.78 17.06 -3.52
CA ARG A 27 -27.80 15.98 -3.36
C ARG A 27 -26.41 16.46 -3.76
N LEU A 28 -25.40 15.84 -3.16
CA LEU A 28 -23.99 16.04 -3.49
C LEU A 28 -23.71 15.45 -4.87
N ASP A 29 -22.94 16.17 -5.67
CA ASP A 29 -22.39 15.69 -6.93
C ASP A 29 -21.18 14.76 -6.71
N LEU A 30 -20.68 14.15 -7.79
CA LEU A 30 -19.53 13.25 -7.71
C LEU A 30 -18.28 13.94 -7.17
N GLU A 31 -18.03 15.18 -7.57
CA GLU A 31 -16.86 15.97 -7.14
C GLU A 31 -16.88 16.23 -5.63
N SER A 32 -18.06 16.38 -5.03
CA SER A 32 -18.23 16.50 -3.58
C SER A 32 -18.23 15.15 -2.87
N CYS A 33 -18.78 14.10 -3.51
CA CYS A 33 -18.89 12.77 -2.90
C CYS A 33 -17.55 12.03 -2.84
N ALA A 34 -16.77 12.06 -3.92
CA ALA A 34 -15.53 11.30 -4.04
C ALA A 34 -14.53 11.61 -2.90
N PRO A 35 -14.23 12.88 -2.56
CA PRO A 35 -13.33 13.20 -1.45
C PRO A 35 -13.83 12.71 -0.09
N LEU A 36 -15.15 12.65 0.13
CA LEU A 36 -15.71 12.12 1.38
C LEU A 36 -15.51 10.61 1.49
N VAL A 37 -15.74 9.88 0.39
CA VAL A 37 -15.53 8.43 0.30
C VAL A 37 -14.06 8.10 0.47
N ASP A 38 -13.17 8.80 -0.24
CA ASP A 38 -11.73 8.60 -0.17
C ASP A 38 -11.21 8.88 1.24
N ALA A 39 -11.66 9.95 1.88
CA ALA A 39 -11.31 10.26 3.27
C ALA A 39 -11.72 9.15 4.25
N LEU A 40 -12.92 8.58 4.11
CA LEU A 40 -13.38 7.47 4.93
C LEU A 40 -12.58 6.18 4.66
N LEU A 41 -12.28 5.89 3.40
CA LEU A 41 -11.47 4.72 3.01
C LEU A 41 -10.04 4.81 3.55
N ILE A 42 -9.40 5.97 3.44
CA ILE A 42 -8.08 6.26 4.00
C ILE A 42 -8.11 6.04 5.51
N SER A 43 -9.12 6.58 6.19
CA SER A 43 -9.26 6.45 7.64
C SER A 43 -9.45 4.99 8.05
N LEU A 44 -10.31 4.24 7.37
CA LEU A 44 -10.51 2.79 7.59
C LEU A 44 -9.25 1.97 7.32
N GLN A 45 -8.40 2.38 6.39
CA GLN A 45 -7.13 1.71 6.11
C GLN A 45 -6.12 1.92 7.23
N LEU A 46 -6.09 3.13 7.82
CA LEU A 46 -5.17 3.51 8.90
C LEU A 46 -5.61 3.04 10.28
N LEU A 47 -6.92 2.94 10.52
CA LEU A 47 -7.51 2.63 11.82
C LEU A 47 -6.88 1.40 12.50
N PRO A 48 -6.63 0.27 11.81
CA PRO A 48 -6.05 -0.91 12.46
C PRO A 48 -4.61 -0.69 12.98
N PHE A 49 -3.87 0.28 12.45
CA PHE A 49 -2.52 0.63 12.91
C PHE A 49 -2.54 1.50 14.17
N GLN A 50 -3.69 2.08 14.49
CA GLN A 50 -3.88 2.95 15.65
C GLN A 50 -4.68 2.25 16.75
N GLU A 51 -5.81 1.67 16.37
CA GLU A 51 -6.78 1.01 17.22
C GLU A 51 -7.35 -0.24 16.50
N PRO A 52 -6.66 -1.40 16.57
CA PRO A 52 -7.07 -2.64 15.88
C PRO A 52 -8.52 -3.08 16.13
N ASP A 53 -9.02 -2.84 17.33
CA ASP A 53 -10.35 -3.28 17.79
C ASP A 53 -11.42 -2.17 17.71
N HIS A 54 -11.16 -1.09 16.97
CA HIS A 54 -12.09 0.02 16.87
C HIS A 54 -13.43 -0.40 16.24
N ASP A 55 -14.54 -0.09 16.92
CA ASP A 55 -15.88 -0.40 16.42
C ASP A 55 -16.33 0.61 15.34
N THR A 56 -16.52 0.12 14.12
CA THR A 56 -16.99 0.93 12.99
C THR A 56 -18.52 1.05 12.93
N SER A 57 -19.27 0.49 13.89
CA SER A 57 -20.74 0.42 13.86
C SER A 57 -21.41 1.80 13.85
N GLU A 58 -20.91 2.76 14.63
CA GLU A 58 -21.43 4.13 14.66
C GLU A 58 -21.22 4.83 13.32
N MET A 59 -20.03 4.70 12.74
CA MET A 59 -19.72 5.28 11.43
C MET A 59 -20.60 4.64 10.34
N ARG A 60 -20.78 3.31 10.36
CA ARG A 60 -21.72 2.62 9.46
C ARG A 60 -23.12 3.23 9.59
N SER A 61 -23.62 3.42 10.79
CA SER A 61 -24.95 4.00 11.01
C SER A 61 -25.08 5.41 10.45
N VAL A 62 -24.08 6.27 10.63
CA VAL A 62 -24.09 7.63 10.07
C VAL A 62 -23.97 7.64 8.54
N VAL A 63 -23.20 6.71 7.97
CA VAL A 63 -22.99 6.64 6.53
C VAL A 63 -24.18 6.02 5.81
N THR A 64 -24.71 4.89 6.28
CA THR A 64 -25.72 4.10 5.56
C THR A 64 -27.10 4.13 6.19
N GLY A 65 -27.22 4.63 7.41
CA GLY A 65 -28.46 4.57 8.20
C GLY A 65 -28.65 3.24 8.93
N GLU A 66 -27.82 2.22 8.67
CA GLU A 66 -27.96 0.89 9.26
C GLU A 66 -27.43 0.86 10.70
N SER A 67 -28.30 0.63 11.67
CA SER A 67 -27.90 0.43 13.07
C SER A 67 -27.55 -1.03 13.36
N ALA A 68 -26.77 -1.25 14.43
CA ALA A 68 -26.45 -2.61 14.91
C ALA A 68 -27.71 -3.42 15.30
N ASP A 69 -28.76 -2.73 15.77
CA ASP A 69 -30.02 -3.32 16.20
C ASP A 69 -31.01 -3.59 15.03
N GLY A 70 -30.57 -3.40 13.78
CA GLY A 70 -31.41 -3.57 12.59
C GLY A 70 -32.37 -2.40 12.32
N GLY A 71 -32.24 -1.29 13.04
CA GLY A 71 -32.93 -0.03 12.75
C GLY A 71 -32.36 0.67 11.52
N PHE A 72 -33.17 1.50 10.88
CA PHE A 72 -32.77 2.28 9.70
C PHE A 72 -33.13 3.75 9.89
N SER A 73 -32.15 4.64 9.79
CA SER A 73 -32.37 6.08 9.76
C SER A 73 -32.30 6.60 8.33
N GLU A 74 -33.26 7.43 7.94
CA GLU A 74 -33.24 8.12 6.64
C GLU A 74 -32.28 9.32 6.63
N HIS A 75 -31.85 9.80 7.81
CA HIS A 75 -30.89 10.90 7.95
C HIS A 75 -29.45 10.36 7.97
N ASN A 76 -28.98 9.89 6.81
CA ASN A 76 -27.66 9.29 6.63
C ASN A 76 -26.92 9.90 5.42
N LEU A 77 -25.60 9.70 5.36
CA LEU A 77 -24.78 10.25 4.29
C LEU A 77 -25.18 9.68 2.91
N HIS A 78 -25.51 8.39 2.85
CA HIS A 78 -25.92 7.72 1.63
C HIS A 78 -27.14 8.40 0.97
N SER A 79 -28.10 8.90 1.75
CA SER A 79 -29.31 9.56 1.26
C SER A 79 -29.06 10.86 0.48
N VAL A 80 -27.95 11.55 0.79
CA VAL A 80 -27.57 12.82 0.16
C VAL A 80 -26.48 12.65 -0.90
N MET A 81 -25.90 11.45 -1.06
CA MET A 81 -24.87 11.16 -2.06
C MET A 81 -25.44 10.95 -3.46
N CYS A 82 -24.61 11.16 -4.49
CA CYS A 82 -24.98 10.96 -5.90
C CYS A 82 -25.43 9.53 -6.22
N TRP A 83 -24.94 8.53 -5.48
CA TRP A 83 -25.27 7.10 -5.69
C TRP A 83 -26.58 6.64 -5.03
N ALA A 84 -27.26 7.50 -4.26
CA ALA A 84 -28.50 7.15 -3.55
C ALA A 84 -29.58 6.65 -4.51
N ASP A 85 -29.80 7.38 -5.61
CA ASP A 85 -31.04 7.27 -6.36
C ASP A 85 -30.86 7.74 -7.81
N HIS A 86 -30.19 6.91 -8.63
CA HIS A 86 -30.23 7.06 -10.08
C HIS A 86 -30.14 5.68 -10.75
N GLN A 87 -31.15 5.33 -11.54
CA GLN A 87 -31.13 4.16 -12.42
C GLN A 87 -30.04 4.27 -13.49
N ASP A 88 -29.52 5.48 -13.76
CA ASP A 88 -28.65 5.79 -14.91
C ASP A 88 -27.32 6.48 -14.57
N SER A 89 -26.92 6.63 -13.29
CA SER A 89 -25.62 7.26 -12.98
C SER A 89 -24.47 6.44 -13.59
N THR A 90 -23.74 7.02 -14.55
CA THR A 90 -22.54 6.45 -15.19
C THR A 90 -21.28 6.65 -14.34
N GLU A 91 -21.43 7.19 -13.13
CA GLU A 91 -20.33 7.60 -12.28
C GLU A 91 -19.60 6.41 -11.66
N SER A 92 -18.29 6.58 -11.41
CA SER A 92 -17.46 5.54 -10.80
C SER A 92 -17.93 5.22 -9.38
N VAL A 93 -18.52 4.03 -9.20
CA VAL A 93 -19.07 3.56 -7.92
C VAL A 93 -18.09 2.67 -7.13
N GLY A 94 -16.91 2.39 -7.69
CA GLY A 94 -15.93 1.45 -7.11
C GLY A 94 -15.46 1.78 -5.69
N PRO A 95 -14.97 3.01 -5.45
CA PRO A 95 -14.58 3.43 -4.10
C PRO A 95 -15.75 3.33 -3.12
N TYR A 96 -16.95 3.71 -3.54
CA TYR A 96 -18.13 3.66 -2.68
C TYR A 96 -18.55 2.21 -2.33
N LEU A 97 -18.53 1.29 -3.29
CA LEU A 97 -18.74 -0.14 -3.02
C LEU A 97 -17.72 -0.68 -2.01
N SER A 98 -16.45 -0.32 -2.18
CA SER A 98 -15.37 -0.74 -1.29
C SER A 98 -15.57 -0.18 0.13
N LEU A 99 -16.05 1.07 0.24
CA LEU A 99 -16.39 1.70 1.51
C LEU A 99 -17.53 0.94 2.22
N LEU A 100 -18.63 0.66 1.51
CA LEU A 100 -19.76 -0.07 2.06
C LEU A 100 -19.37 -1.49 2.51
N ALA A 101 -18.51 -2.17 1.75
CA ALA A 101 -17.94 -3.46 2.12
C ALA A 101 -17.09 -3.37 3.40
N ARG A 102 -16.21 -2.37 3.51
CA ARG A 102 -15.35 -2.18 4.69
C ARG A 102 -16.13 -1.79 5.94
N LEU A 103 -17.17 -0.97 5.80
CA LEU A 103 -18.09 -0.64 6.88
C LEU A 103 -19.01 -1.81 7.27
N ARG A 104 -18.99 -2.94 6.52
CA ARG A 104 -19.88 -4.09 6.73
C ARG A 104 -21.35 -3.66 6.70
N SER A 105 -21.71 -2.81 5.76
CA SER A 105 -23.10 -2.50 5.45
C SER A 105 -23.65 -3.60 4.55
N ASP A 106 -24.75 -4.21 4.95
CA ASP A 106 -25.32 -5.35 4.21
C ASP A 106 -26.34 -4.90 3.18
N ARG A 107 -27.27 -4.02 3.58
CA ARG A 107 -28.40 -3.60 2.75
C ARG A 107 -27.94 -2.62 1.68
N ALA A 108 -27.28 -1.53 2.06
CA ALA A 108 -26.80 -0.54 1.10
C ALA A 108 -25.78 -1.15 0.12
N LEU A 109 -24.89 -2.03 0.60
CA LEU A 109 -23.96 -2.73 -0.29
C LEU A 109 -24.70 -3.60 -1.30
N GLN A 110 -25.67 -4.42 -0.86
CA GLN A 110 -26.40 -5.30 -1.77
C GLN A 110 -27.22 -4.52 -2.80
N ASP A 111 -27.83 -3.41 -2.39
CA ASP A 111 -28.61 -2.55 -3.26
C ASP A 111 -27.75 -1.92 -4.36
N ILE A 112 -26.59 -1.35 -4.00
CA ILE A 112 -25.66 -0.78 -4.98
C ILE A 112 -25.00 -1.86 -5.83
N TRP A 113 -24.61 -2.98 -5.23
CA TRP A 113 -24.02 -4.11 -5.94
C TRP A 113 -24.93 -4.66 -7.04
N ASN A 114 -26.22 -4.89 -6.72
CA ASN A 114 -27.21 -5.37 -7.69
C ASN A 114 -27.36 -4.41 -8.89
N ARG A 115 -27.19 -3.10 -8.68
CA ARG A 115 -27.21 -2.09 -9.75
C ARG A 115 -25.94 -2.18 -10.60
N THR A 116 -24.77 -2.28 -9.95
CA THR A 116 -23.48 -2.41 -10.62
C THR A 116 -23.39 -3.67 -11.48
N THR A 117 -23.81 -4.83 -10.96
CA THR A 117 -23.74 -6.10 -11.71
C THR A 117 -24.59 -6.12 -12.97
N LYS A 118 -25.69 -5.35 -13.01
CA LYS A 118 -26.53 -5.23 -14.22
C LYS A 118 -25.85 -4.48 -15.36
N ARG A 119 -24.82 -3.69 -15.05
CA ARG A 119 -24.09 -2.85 -16.00
C ARG A 119 -22.75 -3.46 -16.45
N LEU A 120 -22.31 -4.53 -15.80
CA LEU A 120 -21.09 -5.23 -16.19
C LEU A 120 -21.29 -5.86 -17.57
N HIS A 121 -20.40 -5.52 -18.51
CA HIS A 121 -20.43 -6.04 -19.86
C HIS A 121 -19.08 -6.71 -20.20
N PRO A 122 -19.08 -7.87 -20.88
CA PRO A 122 -17.87 -8.61 -21.25
C PRO A 122 -16.85 -7.80 -22.05
N ASP A 123 -17.30 -6.78 -22.80
CA ASP A 123 -16.47 -6.10 -23.82
C ASP A 123 -15.38 -5.20 -23.25
N SER A 124 -15.38 -4.95 -21.92
CA SER A 124 -14.34 -4.15 -21.26
C SER A 124 -13.87 -4.82 -19.97
N PRO A 125 -12.76 -5.57 -19.98
CA PRO A 125 -12.18 -6.18 -18.79
C PRO A 125 -11.90 -5.17 -17.66
N HIS A 126 -11.53 -3.93 -18.00
CA HIS A 126 -11.30 -2.87 -17.02
C HIS A 126 -12.57 -2.45 -16.26
N SER A 127 -13.76 -2.68 -16.81
CA SER A 127 -15.03 -2.39 -16.13
C SER A 127 -15.28 -3.26 -14.89
N PHE A 128 -14.56 -4.39 -14.76
CA PHE A 128 -14.67 -5.30 -13.61
C PHE A 128 -13.76 -4.92 -12.44
N GLN A 129 -12.77 -4.06 -12.65
CA GLN A 129 -11.80 -3.65 -11.62
C GLN A 129 -12.48 -3.06 -10.35
N PRO A 130 -13.50 -2.18 -10.46
CA PRO A 130 -14.27 -1.73 -9.30
C PRO A 130 -14.94 -2.86 -8.50
N ALA A 131 -15.44 -3.88 -9.20
CA ALA A 131 -16.12 -5.02 -8.58
C ALA A 131 -15.12 -5.93 -7.86
N TYR A 132 -13.94 -6.17 -8.43
CA TYR A 132 -12.85 -6.88 -7.76
C TYR A 132 -12.32 -6.09 -6.55
N GLY A 133 -12.25 -4.77 -6.63
CA GLY A 133 -11.95 -3.91 -5.47
C GLY A 133 -12.93 -4.11 -4.31
N CYS A 134 -14.23 -4.21 -4.60
CA CYS A 134 -15.24 -4.54 -3.60
C CYS A 134 -15.06 -5.96 -3.02
N VAL A 135 -14.72 -6.94 -3.85
CA VAL A 135 -14.43 -8.32 -3.39
C VAL A 135 -13.21 -8.33 -2.48
N LYS A 136 -12.13 -7.63 -2.85
CA LYS A 136 -10.95 -7.48 -2.00
C LYS A 136 -11.32 -6.82 -0.66
N ALA A 137 -12.10 -5.75 -0.68
CA ALA A 137 -12.58 -5.08 0.52
C ALA A 137 -13.38 -6.02 1.46
N LEU A 138 -14.19 -6.93 0.89
CA LEU A 138 -14.90 -7.96 1.67
C LEU A 138 -13.94 -8.98 2.30
N ILE A 139 -12.86 -9.33 1.61
CA ILE A 139 -11.80 -10.22 2.13
C ILE A 139 -11.05 -9.53 3.27
N ASP A 140 -10.66 -8.27 3.08
CA ASP A 140 -9.93 -7.47 4.07
C ASP A 140 -10.69 -7.41 5.43
N VAL A 141 -12.04 -7.44 5.41
CA VAL A 141 -12.87 -7.45 6.63
C VAL A 141 -13.34 -8.86 7.06
N GLY A 142 -12.79 -9.93 6.49
CA GLY A 142 -13.08 -11.33 6.86
C GLY A 142 -14.38 -11.91 6.31
N SER A 143 -15.09 -11.19 5.43
CA SER A 143 -16.37 -11.62 4.83
C SER A 143 -16.20 -12.55 3.62
N HIS A 144 -15.38 -13.60 3.76
CA HIS A 144 -14.97 -14.48 2.65
C HIS A 144 -16.15 -15.15 1.92
N ARG A 145 -17.24 -15.48 2.65
CA ARG A 145 -18.45 -16.09 2.05
C ARG A 145 -19.16 -15.12 1.09
N LYS A 146 -19.25 -13.84 1.47
CA LYS A 146 -19.88 -12.80 0.65
C LYS A 146 -19.00 -12.48 -0.56
N ALA A 147 -17.68 -12.43 -0.37
CA ALA A 147 -16.69 -12.29 -1.44
C ALA A 147 -16.84 -13.38 -2.52
N VAL A 148 -16.91 -14.66 -2.14
CA VAL A 148 -17.15 -15.78 -3.09
C VAL A 148 -18.49 -15.65 -3.80
N THR A 149 -19.53 -15.19 -3.09
CA THR A 149 -20.86 -14.98 -3.68
C THR A 149 -20.81 -13.90 -4.76
N TYR A 150 -20.08 -12.82 -4.53
CA TYR A 150 -19.92 -11.72 -5.48
C TYR A 150 -19.09 -12.15 -6.70
N LEU A 151 -17.99 -12.88 -6.51
CA LEU A 151 -17.24 -13.48 -7.62
C LEU A 151 -18.11 -14.43 -8.46
N ARG A 152 -18.96 -15.23 -7.81
CA ARG A 152 -19.89 -16.12 -8.54
C ARG A 152 -20.92 -15.34 -9.34
N GLN A 153 -21.39 -14.21 -8.82
CA GLN A 153 -22.32 -13.33 -9.55
C GLN A 153 -21.65 -12.67 -10.75
N ILE A 154 -20.41 -12.16 -10.59
CA ILE A 154 -19.60 -11.67 -11.72
C ILE A 154 -19.47 -12.78 -12.76
N SER A 155 -18.96 -13.95 -12.36
CA SER A 155 -18.74 -15.09 -13.25
C SER A 155 -20.01 -15.47 -14.03
N LYS A 156 -21.17 -15.48 -13.37
CA LYS A 156 -22.46 -15.74 -14.02
C LYS A 156 -22.85 -14.67 -15.04
N CYS A 157 -22.56 -13.39 -14.78
CA CYS A 157 -22.79 -12.29 -15.73
C CYS A 157 -21.93 -12.40 -16.99
N VAL A 158 -20.77 -13.06 -16.90
CA VAL A 158 -19.80 -13.20 -18.00
C VAL A 158 -19.60 -14.64 -18.47
N ASN A 159 -20.67 -15.45 -18.43
CA ASN A 159 -20.71 -16.82 -18.94
C ASN A 159 -19.63 -17.75 -18.35
N GLY A 160 -19.42 -17.68 -17.04
CA GLY A 160 -18.48 -18.54 -16.32
C GLY A 160 -17.02 -18.07 -16.41
N ASN A 161 -16.78 -16.76 -16.53
CA ASN A 161 -15.44 -16.18 -16.66
C ASN A 161 -15.22 -15.02 -15.67
N LEU A 162 -13.96 -14.71 -15.34
CA LEU A 162 -13.60 -13.55 -14.52
C LEU A 162 -12.64 -12.63 -15.29
N PRO A 163 -13.12 -11.85 -16.28
CA PRO A 163 -12.25 -11.08 -17.15
C PRO A 163 -11.39 -10.06 -16.39
N GLY A 164 -10.11 -9.95 -16.78
CA GLY A 164 -9.17 -8.96 -16.24
C GLY A 164 -8.78 -9.21 -14.78
N LEU A 165 -9.03 -10.41 -14.25
CA LEU A 165 -8.62 -10.78 -12.91
C LEU A 165 -7.12 -11.07 -12.84
N SER A 166 -6.49 -11.52 -13.93
CA SER A 166 -5.03 -11.70 -13.99
C SER A 166 -4.26 -10.40 -13.76
N ASP A 167 -4.82 -9.29 -14.25
CA ASP A 167 -4.20 -7.96 -14.22
C ASP A 167 -4.65 -7.13 -13.00
N PHE A 168 -5.49 -7.70 -12.14
CA PHE A 168 -5.96 -7.02 -10.94
C PHE A 168 -4.85 -6.99 -9.90
N GLU A 169 -4.45 -5.78 -9.49
CA GLU A 169 -3.43 -5.54 -8.44
C GLU A 169 -3.71 -6.32 -7.14
N GLY A 170 -4.98 -6.52 -6.80
CA GLY A 170 -5.37 -7.28 -5.60
C GLY A 170 -5.38 -8.80 -5.75
N LEU A 171 -4.95 -9.38 -6.87
CA LEU A 171 -5.01 -10.83 -7.14
C LEU A 171 -4.33 -11.65 -6.03
N GLY A 172 -3.16 -11.21 -5.56
CA GLY A 172 -2.45 -11.87 -4.46
C GLY A 172 -3.32 -12.02 -3.20
N SER A 173 -4.01 -10.95 -2.79
CA SER A 173 -4.92 -10.98 -1.63
C SER A 173 -6.12 -11.92 -1.83
N LEU A 174 -6.57 -12.12 -3.07
CA LEU A 174 -7.66 -13.05 -3.37
C LEU A 174 -7.19 -14.51 -3.27
N LEU A 175 -5.94 -14.78 -3.67
CA LEU A 175 -5.34 -16.11 -3.67
C LEU A 175 -4.83 -16.54 -2.29
N THR A 176 -4.48 -15.61 -1.40
CA THR A 176 -4.14 -15.91 0.00
C THR A 176 -5.38 -16.26 0.83
N ALA A 177 -6.56 -15.76 0.46
CA ALA A 177 -7.81 -16.10 1.12
C ALA A 177 -8.30 -17.50 0.70
N GLU A 178 -7.98 -18.52 1.49
CA GLU A 178 -8.25 -19.95 1.24
C GLU A 178 -9.61 -20.24 0.57
N ARG A 179 -10.70 -19.72 1.15
CA ARG A 179 -12.07 -19.94 0.61
C ARG A 179 -12.28 -19.33 -0.77
N VAL A 180 -11.65 -18.20 -1.05
CA VAL A 180 -11.73 -17.50 -2.34
C VAL A 180 -10.84 -18.20 -3.35
N ALA A 181 -9.61 -18.54 -2.97
CA ALA A 181 -8.66 -19.29 -3.77
C ALA A 181 -9.24 -20.62 -4.28
N HIS A 182 -9.94 -21.37 -3.42
CA HIS A 182 -10.61 -22.61 -3.82
C HIS A 182 -11.77 -22.41 -4.80
N ALA A 183 -12.40 -21.24 -4.80
CA ALA A 183 -13.52 -20.93 -5.69
C ALA A 183 -13.05 -20.48 -7.08
N ILE A 184 -11.92 -19.76 -7.17
CA ILE A 184 -11.42 -19.15 -8.43
C ILE A 184 -11.33 -20.15 -9.59
N PRO A 185 -10.74 -21.36 -9.47
CA PRO A 185 -10.64 -22.31 -10.59
C PRO A 185 -11.98 -22.69 -11.22
N GLN A 186 -13.06 -22.70 -10.42
CA GLN A 186 -14.41 -23.05 -10.88
C GLN A 186 -15.13 -21.85 -11.51
N LEU A 187 -14.69 -20.62 -11.24
CA LEU A 187 -15.35 -19.38 -11.63
C LEU A 187 -14.64 -18.65 -12.78
N ALA A 188 -13.32 -18.84 -12.91
CA ALA A 188 -12.45 -18.06 -13.78
C ALA A 188 -12.47 -18.51 -15.24
N GLY A 189 -13.05 -19.67 -15.58
CA GLY A 189 -13.23 -20.08 -16.97
C GLY A 189 -11.95 -20.03 -17.80
N LYS A 190 -11.93 -19.17 -18.83
CA LYS A 190 -10.76 -18.98 -19.72
C LYS A 190 -9.67 -18.13 -19.09
N GLU A 191 -10.04 -17.21 -18.20
CA GLU A 191 -9.10 -16.37 -17.45
C GLU A 191 -8.14 -17.18 -16.57
N TYR A 192 -8.55 -18.40 -16.17
CA TYR A 192 -7.76 -19.20 -15.23
C TYR A 192 -6.31 -19.42 -15.69
N LEU A 193 -6.07 -19.61 -16.99
CA LEU A 193 -4.71 -19.75 -17.52
C LEU A 193 -3.91 -18.45 -17.36
N SER A 194 -4.51 -17.30 -17.64
CA SER A 194 -3.87 -15.98 -17.45
C SER A 194 -3.58 -15.69 -15.98
N ILE A 195 -4.44 -16.14 -15.06
CA ILE A 195 -4.18 -16.07 -13.61
C ILE A 195 -2.94 -16.90 -13.25
N LEU A 196 -2.83 -18.13 -13.77
CA LEU A 196 -1.66 -18.97 -13.52
C LEU A 196 -0.37 -18.38 -14.11
N GLU A 197 -0.44 -17.83 -15.33
CA GLU A 197 0.69 -17.13 -15.95
C GLU A 197 1.13 -15.92 -15.10
N ALA A 198 0.18 -15.09 -14.64
CA ALA A 198 0.48 -13.96 -13.77
C ALA A 198 1.13 -14.40 -12.44
N GLN A 199 0.68 -15.50 -11.85
CA GLN A 199 1.29 -16.05 -10.63
C GLN A 199 2.69 -16.62 -10.87
N LEU A 200 2.93 -17.28 -12.01
CA LEU A 200 4.27 -17.73 -12.38
C LEU A 200 5.22 -16.54 -12.58
N GLU A 201 4.76 -15.50 -13.26
CA GLU A 201 5.54 -14.27 -13.46
C GLU A 201 5.87 -13.57 -12.12
N ASP A 202 4.92 -13.54 -11.17
CA ASP A 202 5.16 -13.02 -9.81
C ASP A 202 6.21 -13.86 -9.06
N MET A 203 6.07 -15.19 -9.07
CA MET A 203 7.02 -16.10 -8.45
C MET A 203 8.43 -15.96 -9.06
N GLU A 204 8.54 -15.83 -10.38
CA GLU A 204 9.81 -15.62 -11.06
C GLU A 204 10.48 -14.31 -10.63
N LYS A 205 9.73 -13.20 -10.58
CA LYS A 205 10.24 -11.90 -10.12
C LYS A 205 10.76 -11.97 -8.68
N ARG A 206 10.04 -12.66 -7.80
CA ARG A 206 10.43 -12.90 -6.40
C ARG A 206 11.60 -13.87 -6.23
N LEU A 207 12.01 -14.52 -7.31
CA LEU A 207 13.25 -15.28 -7.39
C LEU A 207 14.38 -14.49 -8.08
N GLY A 208 14.12 -13.27 -8.56
CA GLY A 208 15.10 -12.45 -9.29
C GLY A 208 15.25 -12.82 -10.77
N ILE A 209 14.37 -13.67 -11.30
CA ILE A 209 14.45 -14.19 -12.68
C ILE A 209 13.20 -13.83 -13.49
N THR A 210 13.26 -14.05 -14.80
CA THR A 210 12.12 -13.89 -15.70
C THR A 210 12.24 -14.83 -16.90
N TRP A 211 11.11 -15.36 -17.38
CA TRP A 211 11.04 -16.17 -18.58
C TRP A 211 11.23 -15.36 -19.88
N ASN A 212 12.33 -15.61 -20.58
CA ASN A 212 12.54 -15.07 -21.92
C ASN A 212 11.89 -15.98 -22.98
N ARG A 213 10.70 -15.59 -23.46
CA ARG A 213 9.93 -16.35 -24.46
C ARG A 213 10.70 -16.59 -25.77
N GLN A 214 11.49 -15.63 -26.23
CA GLN A 214 12.22 -15.72 -27.50
C GLN A 214 13.34 -16.77 -27.45
N LYS A 215 14.06 -16.78 -26.33
CA LYS A 215 15.19 -17.70 -26.13
C LYS A 215 14.79 -19.01 -25.45
N SER A 216 13.56 -19.10 -24.94
CA SER A 216 13.04 -20.24 -24.16
C SER A 216 13.95 -20.58 -22.96
N VAL A 217 14.36 -19.55 -22.22
CA VAL A 217 15.24 -19.66 -21.04
C VAL A 217 14.84 -18.65 -19.97
N HIS A 218 15.11 -18.98 -18.70
CA HIS A 218 15.08 -18.00 -17.61
C HIS A 218 16.35 -17.17 -17.60
N THR A 219 16.18 -15.85 -17.45
CA THR A 219 17.26 -14.88 -17.32
C THR A 219 17.11 -14.05 -16.05
N SER A 220 18.20 -13.45 -15.57
CA SER A 220 18.12 -12.46 -14.50
C SER A 220 17.21 -11.30 -14.90
N ILE A 221 16.38 -10.83 -13.97
CA ILE A 221 15.50 -9.67 -14.18
C ILE A 221 16.28 -8.37 -14.36
N SER A 222 17.46 -8.25 -13.72
CA SER A 222 18.33 -7.07 -13.84
C SER A 222 19.21 -7.12 -15.09
N ASN A 223 19.54 -8.32 -15.57
CA ASN A 223 20.45 -8.50 -16.70
C ASN A 223 20.01 -9.66 -17.62
N PRO A 224 19.31 -9.37 -18.74
CA PRO A 224 18.85 -10.38 -19.70
C PRO A 224 19.96 -11.16 -20.43
N LEU A 225 21.23 -10.74 -20.29
CA LEU A 225 22.38 -11.50 -20.80
C LEU A 225 22.75 -12.66 -19.90
N TYR A 226 22.34 -12.61 -18.63
CA TYR A 226 22.64 -13.61 -17.64
C TYR A 226 21.56 -14.71 -17.67
N ILE A 227 21.92 -15.89 -18.17
CA ILE A 227 21.00 -17.02 -18.32
C ILE A 227 21.06 -17.88 -17.05
N SER A 228 19.97 -17.89 -16.29
CA SER A 228 19.80 -18.69 -15.07
C SER A 228 19.51 -20.17 -15.38
N SER A 229 18.81 -20.43 -16.49
CA SER A 229 18.50 -21.80 -16.88
C SER A 229 19.78 -22.59 -17.19
N LYS A 230 19.88 -23.83 -16.70
CA LYS A 230 21.00 -24.78 -16.89
C LYS A 230 22.24 -24.55 -16.02
N GLN A 231 22.23 -23.57 -15.11
CA GLN A 231 23.24 -23.44 -14.07
C GLN A 231 22.70 -23.94 -12.72
N PRO A 232 23.55 -24.53 -11.85
CA PRO A 232 23.13 -24.85 -10.49
C PRO A 232 22.77 -23.58 -9.72
N LEU A 233 21.85 -23.70 -8.75
CA LEU A 233 21.37 -22.56 -7.93
C LEU A 233 22.51 -21.83 -7.20
N LEU A 234 23.52 -22.59 -6.80
CA LEU A 234 24.77 -22.10 -6.24
C LEU A 234 25.92 -22.84 -6.93
N THR A 235 26.87 -22.11 -7.47
CA THR A 235 28.14 -22.69 -7.92
C THR A 235 29.10 -22.87 -6.73
N ILE A 236 30.18 -23.61 -6.93
CA ILE A 236 31.25 -23.79 -5.92
C ILE A 236 31.84 -22.44 -5.50
N ASP A 237 31.82 -21.46 -6.41
CA ASP A 237 32.34 -20.11 -6.19
C ASP A 237 31.35 -19.19 -5.48
N GLY A 238 30.14 -19.68 -5.17
CA GLY A 238 29.07 -18.91 -4.54
C GLY A 238 28.23 -18.09 -5.51
N ASP A 239 28.48 -18.19 -6.82
CA ASP A 239 27.66 -17.49 -7.82
C ASP A 239 26.28 -18.12 -7.91
N SER A 240 25.25 -17.29 -7.70
CA SER A 240 23.85 -17.67 -7.88
C SER A 240 23.31 -17.03 -9.14
N ALA A 241 23.44 -17.75 -10.24
CA ALA A 241 23.20 -17.33 -11.60
C ALA A 241 21.89 -16.53 -11.84
N GLY A 242 21.91 -15.21 -11.66
CA GLY A 242 20.77 -14.31 -11.84
C GLY A 242 19.77 -14.23 -10.68
N TYR A 243 19.92 -15.07 -9.64
CA TYR A 243 19.09 -15.07 -8.42
C TYR A 243 19.57 -14.04 -7.37
N ASP A 244 20.76 -13.50 -7.59
CA ASP A 244 21.44 -12.44 -6.82
C ASP A 244 20.93 -11.02 -7.14
N SER A 245 19.85 -10.91 -7.94
CA SER A 245 19.31 -9.60 -8.29
C SER A 245 18.63 -8.92 -7.09
N SER A 246 19.06 -7.70 -6.76
CA SER A 246 18.39 -6.83 -5.78
C SER A 246 16.95 -6.45 -6.16
N MET A 247 16.52 -6.69 -7.41
CA MET A 247 15.10 -6.56 -7.78
C MET A 247 14.22 -7.58 -7.05
N ARG A 248 14.82 -8.68 -6.53
CA ARG A 248 14.12 -9.65 -5.69
C ARG A 248 13.55 -9.02 -4.42
N LEU A 249 14.30 -8.11 -3.80
CA LEU A 249 13.86 -7.34 -2.64
C LEU A 249 12.64 -6.47 -2.98
N ILE A 250 12.67 -5.78 -4.11
CA ILE A 250 11.56 -4.93 -4.56
C ILE A 250 10.32 -5.80 -4.84
N ALA A 251 10.49 -6.89 -5.58
CA ALA A 251 9.41 -7.79 -5.93
C ALA A 251 8.77 -8.44 -4.69
N GLU A 252 9.56 -8.83 -3.69
CA GLU A 252 9.00 -9.36 -2.44
C GLU A 252 8.19 -8.30 -1.68
N ILE A 253 8.69 -7.06 -1.57
CA ILE A 253 7.95 -5.97 -0.90
C ILE A 253 6.64 -5.65 -1.64
N GLU A 254 6.67 -5.58 -2.98
CA GLU A 254 5.48 -5.34 -3.80
C GLU A 254 4.45 -6.47 -3.65
N ALA A 255 4.89 -7.73 -3.68
CA ALA A 255 4.00 -8.89 -3.52
C ALA A 255 3.36 -8.95 -2.12
N LEU A 256 4.08 -8.53 -1.08
CA LEU A 256 3.56 -8.45 0.29
C LEU A 256 2.59 -7.28 0.51
N GLY A 257 2.63 -6.25 -0.33
CA GLY A 257 1.66 -5.16 -0.36
C GLY A 257 1.50 -4.41 0.97
N CYS A 258 0.41 -4.67 1.70
CA CYS A 258 0.12 -4.06 3.02
C CYS A 258 0.15 -5.10 4.16
N SER A 259 1.06 -6.09 4.08
CA SER A 259 1.12 -7.17 5.06
C SER A 259 1.34 -6.68 6.50
N LYS A 260 0.66 -7.37 7.41
CA LYS A 260 0.77 -7.21 8.87
C LYS A 260 1.39 -8.44 9.55
N SER A 261 1.75 -9.46 8.78
CA SER A 261 2.32 -10.69 9.33
C SER A 261 3.78 -10.46 9.68
N MET A 262 4.11 -10.71 10.94
CA MET A 262 5.45 -10.50 11.45
C MET A 262 6.49 -11.40 10.77
N LEU A 263 6.08 -12.61 10.33
CA LEU A 263 6.92 -13.51 9.54
C LEU A 263 7.27 -12.90 8.18
N GLU A 264 6.29 -12.27 7.52
CA GLU A 264 6.47 -11.67 6.19
C GLU A 264 7.35 -10.42 6.25
N LEU A 265 7.17 -9.59 7.28
CA LEU A 265 8.09 -8.49 7.57
C LEU A 265 9.51 -9.02 7.87
N GLY A 266 9.62 -10.14 8.58
CA GLY A 266 10.89 -10.83 8.82
C GLY A 266 11.56 -11.32 7.52
N ARG A 267 10.79 -11.76 6.53
CA ARG A 267 11.33 -12.11 5.20
C ARG A 267 11.96 -10.89 4.53
N VAL A 268 11.29 -9.73 4.56
CA VAL A 268 11.85 -8.47 4.04
C VAL A 268 13.13 -8.10 4.80
N ALA A 269 13.13 -8.21 6.13
CA ALA A 269 14.30 -7.93 6.95
C ALA A 269 15.52 -8.81 6.57
N ASN A 270 15.30 -10.10 6.32
CA ASN A 270 16.36 -11.01 5.86
C ASN A 270 16.89 -10.62 4.47
N LEU A 271 16.00 -10.20 3.54
CA LEU A 271 16.42 -9.73 2.22
C LEU A 271 17.23 -8.43 2.31
N LEU A 272 16.91 -7.54 3.25
CA LEU A 272 17.71 -6.34 3.50
C LEU A 272 19.13 -6.66 3.95
N ASP A 273 19.30 -7.70 4.79
CA ASP A 273 20.62 -8.17 5.21
C ASP A 273 21.38 -8.85 4.05
N GLU A 274 20.68 -9.59 3.18
CA GLU A 274 21.27 -10.26 2.01
C GLU A 274 21.79 -9.26 0.97
N PHE A 275 21.04 -8.17 0.74
CA PHE A 275 21.39 -7.14 -0.25
C PHE A 275 22.05 -5.91 0.38
N GLU A 276 22.62 -6.04 1.59
CA GLU A 276 23.35 -4.94 2.20
C GLU A 276 24.58 -4.58 1.36
N GLY A 277 24.69 -3.29 1.00
CA GLY A 277 25.77 -2.76 0.15
C GLY A 277 25.43 -2.69 -1.34
N ASP A 278 24.33 -3.28 -1.77
CA ASP A 278 23.84 -3.13 -3.15
C ASP A 278 23.35 -1.71 -3.43
N GLN A 279 23.38 -1.34 -4.71
CA GLN A 279 22.89 -0.05 -5.19
C GLN A 279 21.64 -0.26 -6.05
N ILE A 280 20.49 0.22 -5.57
CA ILE A 280 19.22 0.22 -6.31
C ILE A 280 18.96 1.63 -6.82
N ARG A 281 18.77 1.80 -8.13
CA ARG A 281 18.43 3.12 -8.70
C ARG A 281 17.04 3.56 -8.25
N VAL A 282 16.89 4.85 -7.97
CA VAL A 282 15.62 5.45 -7.57
C VAL A 282 15.22 6.53 -8.56
N LEU A 283 14.00 6.44 -9.08
CA LEU A 283 13.40 7.47 -9.91
C LEU A 283 12.54 8.39 -9.05
N LEU A 284 12.74 9.70 -9.24
CA LEU A 284 12.01 10.76 -8.54
C LEU A 284 11.28 11.64 -9.57
N PRO A 285 10.01 12.03 -9.31
CA PRO A 285 9.21 12.82 -10.24
C PRO A 285 9.46 14.35 -10.14
N TYR A 286 10.48 14.81 -9.41
CA TYR A 286 10.66 16.23 -9.08
C TYR A 286 11.56 16.97 -10.09
N GLU A 287 11.08 18.11 -10.59
CA GLU A 287 11.85 18.98 -11.50
C GLU A 287 13.10 19.58 -10.83
N ASP A 288 13.03 19.93 -9.55
CA ASP A 288 14.18 20.48 -8.81
C ASP A 288 15.25 19.43 -8.50
N ALA A 289 14.89 18.14 -8.55
CA ALA A 289 15.79 17.00 -8.38
C ALA A 289 16.47 16.59 -9.70
N VAL A 290 16.12 17.22 -10.83
CA VAL A 290 16.67 16.90 -12.17
C VAL A 290 18.20 16.92 -12.26
N PRO A 291 18.96 17.76 -11.54
CA PRO A 291 20.43 17.75 -11.60
C PRO A 291 21.09 16.50 -11.01
N TYR A 292 20.36 15.69 -10.23
CA TYR A 292 20.92 14.60 -9.44
C TYR A 292 20.42 13.23 -9.91
N GLU A 293 21.27 12.22 -9.73
CA GLU A 293 20.88 10.81 -9.72
C GLU A 293 20.69 10.36 -8.27
N PHE A 294 19.71 9.50 -8.04
CA PHE A 294 19.41 8.96 -6.72
C PHE A 294 19.54 7.45 -6.70
N ALA A 295 20.03 6.94 -5.58
CA ALA A 295 20.09 5.51 -5.33
C ALA A 295 19.68 5.20 -3.89
N TRP A 296 19.03 4.06 -3.72
CA TRP A 296 18.74 3.44 -2.44
C TRP A 296 19.82 2.38 -2.18
N PHE A 297 20.39 2.42 -0.99
CA PHE A 297 21.26 1.39 -0.45
C PHE A 297 20.46 0.58 0.58
N PRO A 298 20.11 -0.68 0.31
CA PRO A 298 19.41 -1.54 1.24
C PRO A 298 20.20 -1.70 2.53
N GLN A 299 19.51 -1.54 3.65
CA GLN A 299 20.06 -1.76 4.97
C GLN A 299 18.92 -1.96 5.96
N ARG A 300 19.01 -2.97 6.81
CA ARG A 300 18.04 -3.16 7.89
C ARG A 300 18.27 -2.13 8.99
N SER A 301 17.19 -1.42 9.37
CA SER A 301 17.17 -0.51 10.51
C SER A 301 18.37 0.46 10.60
N PRO A 302 18.69 1.22 9.54
CA PRO A 302 19.86 2.11 9.53
C PRO A 302 19.81 3.17 10.64
N ILE A 303 18.61 3.52 11.13
CA ILE A 303 18.40 4.44 12.25
C ILE A 303 17.99 3.67 13.50
N GLU A 304 18.80 3.82 14.56
CA GLU A 304 18.51 3.24 15.87
C GLU A 304 17.69 4.24 16.70
N LEU A 305 16.58 3.75 17.26
CA LEU A 305 15.68 4.56 18.08
C LEU A 305 15.95 4.33 19.57
N PRO A 306 15.92 5.39 20.40
CA PRO A 306 16.44 5.37 21.77
C PRO A 306 15.69 4.48 22.77
N ASN A 307 14.61 3.81 22.36
CA ASN A 307 13.86 2.83 23.17
C ASN A 307 13.90 1.40 22.59
N GLY A 308 14.62 1.18 21.48
CA GLY A 308 14.88 -0.15 20.95
C GLY A 308 16.19 -0.65 21.53
N SER A 309 16.13 -1.43 22.61
CA SER A 309 17.28 -2.24 22.99
C SER A 309 17.54 -3.22 21.85
N LEU A 310 18.48 -2.90 20.95
CA LEU A 310 19.08 -3.89 20.07
C LEU A 310 19.75 -4.93 20.96
N PRO A 311 19.38 -6.22 20.89
CA PRO A 311 20.18 -7.22 21.55
C PRO A 311 21.52 -7.24 20.82
N VAL A 312 22.57 -6.91 21.57
CA VAL A 312 23.94 -7.16 21.12
C VAL A 312 24.12 -8.67 21.09
N GLY A 313 23.98 -9.28 19.91
CA GLY A 313 24.29 -10.70 19.76
C GLY A 313 23.74 -11.31 18.48
N ASN A 314 24.65 -11.74 17.61
CA ASN A 314 24.38 -12.64 16.48
C ASN A 314 23.84 -14.00 16.98
N SER A 315 22.57 -14.06 17.39
CA SER A 315 21.87 -15.32 17.61
C SER A 315 20.80 -15.47 16.54
N GLN A 316 20.92 -16.50 15.72
CA GLN A 316 20.08 -16.82 14.55
C GLN A 316 18.61 -17.15 14.90
N PHE A 317 18.15 -16.82 16.10
CA PHE A 317 16.82 -17.15 16.63
C PHE A 317 16.24 -16.02 17.49
N GLU A 318 16.52 -14.76 17.18
CA GLU A 318 15.75 -13.67 17.78
C GLU A 318 14.32 -13.71 17.26
N ALA A 319 13.36 -13.75 18.19
CA ALA A 319 11.96 -13.53 17.86
C ALA A 319 11.82 -12.14 17.25
N TRP A 320 11.20 -12.05 16.08
CA TRP A 320 10.91 -10.77 15.43
C TRP A 320 10.19 -9.84 16.41
N SER A 321 10.73 -8.64 16.56
CA SER A 321 10.15 -7.55 17.33
C SER A 321 9.97 -6.33 16.43
N PRO A 322 9.06 -5.39 16.76
CA PRO A 322 8.93 -4.14 16.02
C PRO A 322 10.26 -3.41 15.84
N SER A 323 11.12 -3.41 16.85
CA SER A 323 12.47 -2.81 16.80
C SER A 323 13.41 -3.54 15.84
N THR A 324 13.50 -4.87 15.88
CA THR A 324 14.40 -5.65 15.00
C THR A 324 13.94 -5.63 13.53
N LEU A 325 12.64 -5.40 13.31
CA LEU A 325 12.06 -5.17 11.99
C LEU A 325 12.24 -3.72 11.50
N GLY A 326 12.74 -2.81 12.35
CA GLY A 326 12.93 -1.41 11.98
C GLY A 326 11.63 -0.64 11.81
N LEU A 327 10.57 -0.99 12.56
CA LEU A 327 9.29 -0.31 12.46
C LEU A 327 9.34 1.08 13.11
N LEU A 328 8.88 2.07 12.36
CA LEU A 328 8.83 3.47 12.80
C LEU A 328 7.50 4.12 12.45
N ARG A 329 7.14 5.09 13.28
CA ARG A 329 5.94 5.90 13.12
C ARG A 329 6.32 7.36 12.93
N VAL A 330 5.85 7.95 11.85
CA VAL A 330 5.99 9.38 11.57
C VAL A 330 4.68 10.05 11.88
N ARG A 331 4.69 11.04 12.79
CA ARG A 331 3.52 11.79 13.21
C ARG A 331 3.71 13.28 12.94
N PRO A 332 2.68 14.01 12.49
CA PRO A 332 2.76 15.47 12.45
C PRO A 332 3.12 16.02 13.83
N HIS A 333 3.87 17.12 13.87
CA HIS A 333 4.12 17.84 15.12
C HIS A 333 3.34 19.15 15.09
N ARG A 334 2.31 19.25 15.94
CA ARG A 334 1.64 20.51 16.25
C ARG A 334 1.97 20.91 17.68
N HIS A 335 2.45 22.13 17.88
CA HIS A 335 2.86 22.69 19.18
C HIS A 335 1.79 22.49 20.29
N GLY A 336 1.85 21.35 20.99
CA GLY A 336 1.07 21.05 22.19
C GLY A 336 -0.31 20.40 22.01
N VAL A 337 -0.75 20.06 20.79
CA VAL A 337 -2.05 19.37 20.59
C VAL A 337 -1.83 18.07 19.83
N SER A 338 -1.67 16.97 20.56
CA SER A 338 -1.76 15.62 19.99
C SER A 338 -3.23 15.31 19.75
N LEU A 339 -3.74 15.54 18.54
CA LEU A 339 -5.06 15.02 18.19
C LEU A 339 -4.93 13.50 18.01
N VAL A 340 -5.82 12.74 18.65
CA VAL A 340 -5.90 11.26 18.55
C VAL A 340 -6.05 10.80 17.09
N THR A 341 -6.45 11.70 16.18
CA THR A 341 -6.77 11.46 14.78
C THR A 341 -5.76 12.03 13.78
N GLU A 342 -4.53 12.37 14.19
CA GLU A 342 -3.49 12.75 13.22
C GLU A 342 -3.06 11.55 12.37
N CYS A 343 -3.16 11.68 11.05
CA CYS A 343 -2.73 10.67 10.08
C CYS A 343 -1.23 10.38 10.27
N CYS A 344 -0.91 9.31 10.98
CA CYS A 344 0.45 8.83 11.16
C CYS A 344 0.85 7.96 9.97
N LEU A 345 2.13 8.00 9.58
CA LEU A 345 2.70 6.97 8.71
C LEU A 345 3.20 5.83 9.59
N HIS A 346 2.91 4.60 9.16
CA HIS A 346 3.37 3.38 9.79
C HIS A 346 4.33 2.67 8.83
N LEU A 347 5.62 2.74 9.14
CA LEU A 347 6.69 2.49 8.19
C LEU A 347 7.60 1.36 8.66
N MET A 348 8.21 0.65 7.71
CA MET A 348 9.35 -0.23 7.94
C MET A 348 10.59 0.38 7.27
N GLN A 349 11.72 0.46 7.98
CA GLN A 349 12.97 0.94 7.40
C GLN A 349 13.54 -0.07 6.41
N LEU A 350 13.94 0.42 5.23
CA LEU A 350 14.51 -0.39 4.16
C LEU A 350 15.95 0.00 3.81
N GLY A 351 16.46 1.10 4.35
CA GLY A 351 17.81 1.59 4.07
C GLY A 351 17.83 3.10 3.94
N TYR A 352 18.75 3.62 3.14
CA TYR A 352 18.94 5.07 3.03
C TYR A 352 19.11 5.52 1.58
N LEU A 353 18.79 6.79 1.35
CA LEU A 353 18.84 7.43 0.04
C LEU A 353 20.11 8.26 -0.09
N VAL A 354 20.82 8.06 -1.19
CA VAL A 354 21.98 8.84 -1.58
C VAL A 354 21.72 9.57 -2.90
N ALA A 355 22.46 10.65 -3.11
CA ALA A 355 22.43 11.45 -4.32
C ALA A 355 23.85 11.64 -4.88
N ARG A 356 23.96 11.82 -6.19
CA ARG A 356 25.16 12.35 -6.82
C ARG A 356 24.76 13.21 -8.02
N PRO A 357 25.54 14.23 -8.40
CA PRO A 357 25.26 14.99 -9.62
C PRO A 357 25.29 14.11 -10.88
N LYS A 358 24.40 14.40 -11.83
CA LYS A 358 24.40 13.71 -13.14
C LYS A 358 25.68 14.02 -13.91
N PRO A 359 26.28 13.03 -14.58
CA PRO A 359 27.43 13.28 -15.43
C PRO A 359 27.04 14.23 -16.59
N ALA A 360 27.83 15.29 -16.78
CA ALA A 360 27.62 16.21 -17.90
C ALA A 360 27.84 15.48 -19.23
N GLN A 361 26.90 15.63 -20.17
CA GLN A 361 27.00 15.04 -21.51
C GLN A 361 28.28 15.54 -22.19
N GLY A 362 29.20 14.62 -22.53
CA GLY A 362 30.41 14.91 -23.31
C GLY A 362 31.73 14.93 -22.52
N THR A 363 31.71 14.75 -21.21
CA THR A 363 32.95 14.54 -20.42
C THR A 363 33.18 13.05 -20.17
N SER A 364 34.00 12.44 -21.03
CA SER A 364 34.63 11.15 -20.74
C SER A 364 35.87 11.37 -19.87
N SER A 365 35.93 10.64 -18.75
CA SER A 365 37.04 10.46 -17.79
C SER A 365 36.95 11.18 -16.42
N GLU A 366 36.77 10.34 -15.40
CA GLU A 366 37.77 10.07 -14.33
C GLU A 366 37.58 10.61 -12.91
N ALA A 367 36.38 11.06 -12.55
CA ALA A 367 35.92 10.92 -11.17
C ALA A 367 34.41 10.66 -11.18
N ALA A 368 34.00 9.40 -11.08
CA ALA A 368 32.62 9.13 -10.66
C ALA A 368 32.46 9.79 -9.29
N GLN A 369 31.73 10.89 -9.23
CA GLN A 369 31.50 11.60 -7.97
C GLN A 369 30.90 10.60 -6.97
N SER A 370 31.45 10.60 -5.76
CA SER A 370 31.01 9.71 -4.69
C SER A 370 29.55 9.99 -4.36
N TRP A 371 28.82 8.93 -4.01
CA TRP A 371 27.48 9.04 -3.47
C TRP A 371 27.51 9.85 -2.17
N GLU A 372 26.64 10.85 -2.06
CA GLU A 372 26.44 11.67 -0.87
C GLU A 372 25.13 11.28 -0.18
N GLU A 373 25.15 11.14 1.13
CA GLU A 373 23.97 10.84 1.93
C GLU A 373 22.99 12.03 1.92
N THR A 374 21.74 11.77 1.56
CA THR A 374 20.71 12.83 1.53
C THR A 374 20.10 13.14 2.90
N GLY A 375 20.40 12.30 3.91
CA GLY A 375 19.73 12.32 5.21
C GLY A 375 18.30 11.76 5.20
N HIS A 376 17.85 11.18 4.08
CA HIS A 376 16.58 10.46 3.99
C HIS A 376 16.79 8.96 4.20
N ILE A 377 15.87 8.34 4.94
CA ILE A 377 15.71 6.90 4.98
C ILE A 377 14.67 6.45 3.96
N VAL A 378 14.94 5.33 3.31
CA VAL A 378 13.98 4.64 2.45
C VAL A 378 13.13 3.73 3.31
N THR A 379 11.82 3.78 3.11
CA THR A 379 10.84 3.14 3.96
C THR A 379 9.71 2.51 3.14
N TRP A 380 9.10 1.46 3.70
CA TRP A 380 7.87 0.87 3.21
C TRP A 380 6.69 1.36 4.04
N ASP A 381 5.75 2.05 3.40
CA ASP A 381 4.47 2.43 3.99
C ASP A 381 3.56 1.20 4.09
N ARG A 382 3.50 0.61 5.28
CA ARG A 382 2.77 -0.64 5.54
C ARG A 382 1.26 -0.46 5.38
N ALA A 383 0.76 0.77 5.55
CA ALA A 383 -0.68 1.05 5.41
C ALA A 383 -1.12 1.13 3.95
N PHE A 384 -0.24 1.54 3.03
CA PHE A 384 -0.60 1.78 1.63
C PHE A 384 0.26 0.99 0.61
N GLY A 385 1.21 0.17 1.07
CA GLY A 385 2.04 -0.69 0.22
C GLY A 385 2.94 0.06 -0.75
N ARG A 386 3.50 1.20 -0.33
CA ARG A 386 4.30 2.08 -1.21
C ARG A 386 5.66 2.42 -0.61
N PHE A 387 6.62 2.72 -1.47
CA PHE A 387 7.94 3.19 -1.05
C PHE A 387 7.92 4.70 -0.80
N LEU A 388 8.43 5.12 0.36
CA LEU A 388 8.58 6.51 0.75
C LEU A 388 10.04 6.78 1.16
N ALA A 389 10.52 7.99 0.88
CA ALA A 389 11.72 8.53 1.50
C ALA A 389 11.32 9.55 2.56
N VAL A 390 11.87 9.43 3.78
CA VAL A 390 11.58 10.29 4.93
C VAL A 390 12.87 10.93 5.42
N PHE A 391 12.90 12.25 5.48
CA PHE A 391 14.04 13.01 5.96
C PHE A 391 14.18 12.92 7.49
N VAL A 392 15.30 12.39 7.95
CA VAL A 392 15.61 12.26 9.39
C VAL A 392 16.86 13.06 9.77
N GLY A 393 17.44 13.79 8.82
CA GLY A 393 18.64 14.62 8.99
C GLY A 393 19.96 13.85 8.94
N LYS A 394 19.92 12.51 8.96
CA LYS A 394 21.08 11.62 8.83
C LYS A 394 20.65 10.27 8.29
N SER A 395 21.50 9.60 7.53
CA SER A 395 21.10 8.32 6.94
C SER A 395 21.27 7.13 7.89
N ARG A 396 22.15 7.24 8.91
CA ARG A 396 22.56 6.12 9.77
C ARG A 396 22.81 6.52 11.23
N GLY A 397 22.71 5.55 12.13
CA GLY A 397 23.09 5.62 13.54
C GLY A 397 21.99 6.07 14.51
N ALA A 398 22.31 6.11 15.80
CA ALA A 398 21.35 6.35 16.88
C ALA A 398 20.80 7.77 16.93
N LEU A 399 19.47 7.95 16.90
CA LEU A 399 18.80 9.24 17.12
C LEU A 399 18.86 9.66 18.60
N ASP A 400 19.21 10.93 18.85
CA ASP A 400 19.12 11.56 20.18
C ASP A 400 17.71 11.40 20.77
N ALA A 401 17.63 10.84 21.98
CA ALA A 401 16.40 10.61 22.75
C ALA A 401 15.69 11.89 23.19
N GLU A 402 16.43 12.98 23.34
CA GLU A 402 15.94 14.22 23.95
C GLU A 402 15.30 15.18 22.94
N LYS A 403 15.40 14.90 21.64
CA LYS A 403 14.82 15.75 20.59
C LYS A 403 13.60 15.06 20.01
N GLN A 404 12.41 15.60 20.27
CA GLN A 404 11.33 15.48 19.30
C GLN A 404 11.85 16.14 18.03
N TRP A 405 12.26 15.32 17.06
CA TRP A 405 12.85 15.82 15.82
C TRP A 405 11.81 16.69 15.14
N ILE A 406 12.18 17.95 14.96
CA ILE A 406 11.50 18.90 14.10
C ILE A 406 12.51 19.07 12.97
N VAL A 407 12.25 18.45 11.83
CA VAL A 407 13.27 18.34 10.79
C VAL A 407 13.15 19.54 9.84
N PRO A 408 14.15 20.45 9.77
CA PRO A 408 14.12 21.60 8.87
C PRO A 408 14.52 21.22 7.43
N ASN A 409 14.40 22.18 6.52
CA ASN A 409 14.54 22.06 5.06
C ASN A 409 15.50 20.96 4.56
N PRO A 410 15.00 19.94 3.86
CA PRO A 410 15.83 18.95 3.15
C PRO A 410 16.72 19.58 2.08
N SER A 411 17.85 18.93 1.80
CA SER A 411 18.78 19.27 0.71
C SER A 411 18.43 18.54 -0.60
N PHE A 412 19.18 18.80 -1.68
CA PHE A 412 19.04 18.13 -2.99
C PHE A 412 17.69 18.33 -3.71
N GLY A 413 16.93 19.38 -3.35
CA GLY A 413 15.64 19.68 -3.98
C GLY A 413 14.56 18.63 -3.69
N LEU A 414 14.69 17.89 -2.58
CA LEU A 414 13.73 16.88 -2.14
C LEU A 414 12.74 17.47 -1.13
N ASP A 415 11.54 16.91 -1.06
CA ASP A 415 10.62 17.18 0.05
C ASP A 415 10.98 16.34 1.28
N ALA A 416 10.54 16.76 2.46
CA ALA A 416 10.88 16.05 3.70
C ALA A 416 10.24 14.66 3.80
N VAL A 417 9.13 14.44 3.09
CA VAL A 417 8.52 13.13 2.89
C VAL A 417 8.09 13.06 1.43
N LEU A 418 8.60 12.08 0.69
CA LEU A 418 8.27 11.91 -0.72
C LEU A 418 8.06 10.45 -1.10
N ARG A 419 7.24 10.23 -2.14
CA ARG A 419 7.10 8.90 -2.77
C ARG A 419 8.29 8.67 -3.70
N ILE A 420 8.82 7.46 -3.66
CA ILE A 420 9.91 7.05 -4.54
C ILE A 420 9.53 5.80 -5.33
N SER A 421 10.25 5.53 -6.42
CA SER A 421 10.07 4.31 -7.21
C SER A 421 11.44 3.66 -7.45
N PRO A 422 11.76 2.60 -6.70
CA PRO A 422 13.01 1.87 -6.89
C PRO A 422 12.95 1.02 -8.17
N GLY A 423 14.09 0.88 -8.84
CA GLY A 423 14.20 0.12 -10.09
C GLY A 423 13.91 0.94 -11.35
N ASN A 424 13.41 0.28 -12.39
CA ASN A 424 13.24 0.86 -13.74
C ASN A 424 11.80 1.32 -14.04
N GLY A 425 10.88 1.21 -13.08
CA GLY A 425 9.48 1.61 -13.24
C GLY A 425 9.29 3.09 -12.89
N LEU A 426 8.72 3.87 -13.82
CA LEU A 426 8.12 5.16 -13.47
C LEU A 426 6.77 4.90 -12.77
N PRO A 427 6.46 5.56 -11.65
CA PRO A 427 5.19 5.34 -10.97
C PRO A 427 4.03 5.79 -11.86
N GLU A 428 3.00 4.97 -12.00
CA GLU A 428 1.67 5.48 -12.39
C GLU A 428 1.19 6.43 -11.29
N GLN A 429 1.09 7.71 -11.66
CA GLN A 429 0.75 8.80 -10.77
C GLN A 429 -0.76 8.76 -10.50
N LYS A 430 -1.16 7.97 -9.50
CA LYS A 430 -2.41 8.24 -8.77
C LYS A 430 -2.06 9.07 -7.55
N ASP A 431 -2.24 10.39 -7.69
CA ASP A 431 -2.09 11.39 -6.64
C ASP A 431 -3.08 11.10 -5.50
N ILE A 432 -2.73 10.19 -4.62
CA ILE A 432 -3.23 10.23 -3.25
C ILE A 432 -2.27 11.13 -2.51
N ASN A 433 -2.67 12.40 -2.35
CA ASN A 433 -1.99 13.37 -1.52
C ASN A 433 -1.49 12.67 -0.26
N LEU A 434 -0.16 12.64 -0.07
CA LEU A 434 0.41 12.16 1.17
C LEU A 434 -0.27 12.93 2.31
N PRO A 435 -0.63 12.29 3.44
CA PRO A 435 -1.19 13.01 4.58
C PRO A 435 -0.25 14.12 5.11
N PHE A 436 1.01 14.07 4.68
CA PHE A 436 2.07 15.05 4.88
C PHE A 436 2.28 15.86 3.59
N GLY A 437 1.29 16.64 3.18
CA GLY A 437 1.50 17.67 2.15
C GLY A 437 2.35 18.84 2.68
N TYR A 438 2.61 19.84 1.84
CA TYR A 438 3.34 21.10 2.10
C TYR A 438 2.95 21.88 3.39
N SER A 439 1.90 21.45 4.10
CA SER A 439 1.32 22.11 5.27
C SER A 439 1.91 21.68 6.63
N TYR A 440 2.80 20.70 6.69
CA TYR A 440 3.44 20.26 7.93
C TYR A 440 4.96 20.51 7.92
N PRO A 441 5.42 21.71 8.36
CA PRO A 441 6.86 22.01 8.42
C PRO A 441 7.60 21.20 9.50
N MET A 442 6.87 20.43 10.31
CA MET A 442 7.43 19.66 11.42
C MET A 442 6.68 18.34 11.61
N TYR A 443 7.42 17.25 11.77
CA TYR A 443 6.91 15.94 12.15
C TYR A 443 7.90 15.26 13.07
N CYS A 444 7.42 14.40 13.96
CA CYS A 444 8.26 13.58 14.83
C CYS A 444 8.37 12.15 14.30
N VAL A 445 9.55 11.55 14.46
CA VAL A 445 9.81 10.13 14.16
C VAL A 445 10.00 9.38 15.48
N ASN A 446 9.21 8.33 15.67
CA ASN A 446 9.21 7.49 16.87
C ASN A 446 9.25 6.01 16.49
N ALA A 447 9.54 5.11 17.44
CA ALA A 447 9.32 3.68 17.24
C ALA A 447 7.83 3.38 17.07
N ASP A 448 7.49 2.52 16.11
CA ASP A 448 6.14 1.99 15.97
C ASP A 448 6.01 0.73 16.86
N PRO A 449 5.08 0.70 17.84
CA PRO A 449 4.86 -0.49 18.64
C PRO A 449 4.25 -1.66 17.85
N GLY A 450 3.77 -1.44 16.62
CA GLY A 450 3.20 -2.49 15.77
C GLY A 450 1.93 -3.15 16.35
N PRO A 451 0.93 -2.38 16.83
CA PRO A 451 -0.29 -2.95 17.41
C PRO A 451 -1.11 -3.74 16.37
N ASP A 452 -0.88 -3.49 15.08
CA ASP A 452 -1.53 -4.16 13.97
C ASP A 452 -0.91 -5.51 13.62
N LEU A 453 0.25 -5.85 14.19
CA LEU A 453 1.00 -7.04 13.83
C LEU A 453 0.25 -8.31 14.21
N VAL A 454 0.16 -9.24 13.26
CA VAL A 454 -0.42 -10.55 13.46
C VAL A 454 0.71 -11.54 13.78
N PHE A 455 0.60 -12.16 14.96
CA PHE A 455 1.45 -13.26 15.38
C PHE A 455 0.82 -14.55 14.89
N GLU A 456 1.44 -15.22 13.92
CA GLU A 456 1.05 -16.59 13.60
C GLU A 456 1.36 -17.46 14.83
N THR A 457 0.30 -18.02 15.43
CA THR A 457 0.45 -19.05 16.45
C THR A 457 0.81 -20.33 15.72
N GLY A 458 2.10 -20.70 15.77
CA GLY A 458 2.57 -22.02 15.37
C GLY A 458 2.08 -23.10 16.33
#